data_AF-A0A2G2K6H0-F1
#
_entry.id   AF-A0A2G2K6H0-F1
#
_cell.length_a   1.000
_cell.length_b   1.000
_cell.length_c   1.000
_cell.angle_alpha   90.00
_cell.angle_beta   90.00
_cell.angle_gamma   90.00
#
_symmetry.space_group_name_H-M   'P 1'
#
loop_
_entity.id
_entity.type
_entity.pdbx_description
1 polymer ?
#
loop_
_entity_poly.entity_id
_entity_poly.type
_entity_poly.pdbx_seq_one_letter_code
_entity_poly.pdbx_strand_id
1 'polypeptide(L)'
;MPDLYFGKTEFEPALLSGQSARLHINASEAHDVRVVSWGYLPSHRHDFGSLTAGTPSLANDCSHIDMPDGELAQYRWRIIDPAVEVELKHPASTQQWATQSYTTSTGANWRMRYWSSEDPDDVQKWMFKSSEFFVFEQNTPRFDLFPESGLSGASTPQGYIEFFGFRYALERLPTGERGMVDIWVQGWPGGHL
;
A
#
# COMPACT_ATOMS: atom_id res chain seq x y z
N MET A 1 -4.14 -12.14 -22.73
CA MET A 1 -3.18 -11.03 -22.89
C MET A 1 -3.07 -10.33 -21.54
N PRO A 2 -1.94 -10.37 -20.83
CA PRO A 2 -1.77 -9.68 -19.56
C PRO A 2 -0.89 -8.45 -19.77
N ASP A 3 -1.48 -7.31 -20.10
CA ASP A 3 -0.79 -6.02 -20.19
C ASP A 3 -1.82 -4.90 -20.07
N LEU A 4 -2.16 -4.47 -18.85
CA LEU A 4 -3.11 -3.35 -18.70
C LEU A 4 -2.87 -2.40 -17.51
N TYR A 5 -1.84 -2.60 -16.66
CA TYR A 5 -1.61 -1.70 -15.51
C TYR A 5 -0.25 -0.98 -15.48
N PHE A 6 0.70 -1.31 -16.36
CA PHE A 6 2.03 -0.69 -16.31
C PHE A 6 2.13 0.72 -16.92
N GLY A 7 1.10 1.20 -17.62
CA GLY A 7 1.19 2.39 -18.49
C GLY A 7 0.61 3.72 -17.98
N LYS A 8 -0.18 3.75 -16.90
CA LYS A 8 -0.82 5.01 -16.46
C LYS A 8 0.09 5.81 -15.54
N THR A 9 0.41 7.04 -15.94
CA THR A 9 1.21 8.00 -15.15
C THR A 9 0.40 8.71 -14.08
N GLU A 10 -0.91 8.78 -14.25
CA GLU A 10 -1.84 9.46 -13.34
C GLU A 10 -2.41 8.48 -12.32
N PHE A 11 -2.68 8.96 -11.11
CA PHE A 11 -3.36 8.15 -10.10
C PHE A 11 -4.84 8.09 -10.46
N GLU A 12 -5.26 6.95 -11.00
CA GLU A 12 -6.63 6.71 -11.42
C GLU A 12 -7.30 5.65 -10.57
N PRO A 13 -8.63 5.71 -10.41
CA PRO A 13 -9.37 4.67 -9.74
C PRO A 13 -9.21 3.34 -10.49
N ALA A 14 -8.85 2.28 -9.77
CA ALA A 14 -8.71 0.93 -10.33
C ALA A 14 -10.03 0.35 -10.82
N LEU A 15 -11.16 0.80 -10.25
CA LEU A 15 -12.50 0.37 -10.63
C LEU A 15 -13.45 1.56 -10.75
N LEU A 16 -14.45 1.44 -11.61
CA LEU A 16 -15.53 2.40 -11.77
C LEU A 16 -16.87 1.77 -11.36
N SER A 17 -17.88 2.61 -11.11
CA SER A 17 -19.24 2.14 -10.81
C SER A 17 -19.74 1.13 -11.85
N GLY A 18 -20.35 0.04 -11.36
CA GLY A 18 -20.85 -1.07 -12.16
C GLY A 18 -19.81 -2.13 -12.52
N GLN A 19 -18.51 -1.84 -12.39
CA GLN A 19 -17.47 -2.85 -12.61
C GLN A 19 -17.42 -3.84 -11.44
N SER A 20 -17.01 -5.07 -11.75
CA SER A 20 -16.89 -6.14 -10.75
C SER A 20 -15.46 -6.63 -10.60
N ALA A 21 -15.13 -7.04 -9.38
CA ALA A 21 -13.81 -7.55 -9.02
C ALA A 21 -13.92 -8.75 -8.09
N ARG A 22 -12.92 -9.62 -8.17
CA ARG A 22 -12.66 -10.67 -7.20
C ARG A 22 -11.57 -10.18 -6.27
N LEU A 23 -11.94 -9.87 -5.04
CA LEU A 23 -11.02 -9.41 -4.01
C LEU A 23 -10.42 -10.62 -3.31
N HIS A 24 -9.14 -10.88 -3.49
CA HIS A 24 -8.40 -11.90 -2.76
C HIS A 24 -7.96 -11.30 -1.41
N ILE A 25 -8.59 -11.75 -0.34
CA ILE A 25 -8.32 -11.31 1.05
C ILE A 25 -7.15 -12.10 1.63
N ASN A 26 -6.93 -13.32 1.16
CA ASN A 26 -5.73 -14.10 1.41
C ASN A 26 -5.63 -15.17 0.31
N ALA A 27 -4.65 -16.07 0.43
CA ALA A 27 -4.46 -17.17 -0.53
C ALA A 27 -5.69 -18.11 -0.67
N SER A 28 -6.57 -18.16 0.33
CA SER A 28 -7.70 -19.09 0.39
C SER A 28 -9.08 -18.42 0.34
N GLU A 29 -9.16 -17.13 0.62
CA GLU A 29 -10.41 -16.37 0.74
C GLU A 29 -10.49 -15.31 -0.35
N ALA A 30 -11.62 -15.29 -1.06
CA ALA A 30 -11.93 -14.23 -1.99
C ALA A 30 -13.42 -13.87 -1.97
N HIS A 31 -13.72 -12.59 -2.20
CA HIS A 31 -15.07 -12.07 -2.34
C HIS A 31 -15.27 -11.54 -3.76
N ASP A 32 -16.31 -12.03 -4.43
CA ASP A 32 -16.75 -11.52 -5.72
C ASP A 32 -17.72 -10.35 -5.47
N VAL A 33 -17.35 -9.14 -5.93
CA VAL A 33 -18.04 -7.88 -5.61
C VAL A 33 -18.28 -7.03 -6.85
N ARG A 34 -19.24 -6.11 -6.76
CA ARG A 34 -19.47 -5.01 -7.72
C ARG A 34 -19.31 -3.67 -7.02
N VAL A 35 -18.70 -2.71 -7.72
CA VAL A 35 -18.60 -1.32 -7.26
C VAL A 35 -19.94 -0.63 -7.47
N VAL A 36 -20.57 -0.23 -6.37
CA VAL A 36 -21.81 0.57 -6.40
C VAL A 36 -21.47 2.03 -6.71
N SER A 37 -20.53 2.57 -5.95
CA SER A 37 -20.06 3.95 -6.09
C SER A 37 -18.60 4.07 -5.69
N TRP A 38 -17.92 5.09 -6.20
CA TRP A 38 -16.56 5.42 -5.80
C TRP A 38 -16.39 6.92 -5.60
N GLY A 39 -15.35 7.32 -4.89
CA GLY A 39 -15.05 8.73 -4.68
C GLY A 39 -13.62 8.96 -4.20
N TYR A 40 -13.19 10.21 -4.23
CA TYR A 40 -11.88 10.62 -3.74
C TYR A 40 -11.80 10.51 -2.22
N LEU A 41 -10.67 10.00 -1.74
CA LEU A 41 -10.20 10.11 -0.37
C LEU A 41 -9.16 11.23 -0.31
N PRO A 42 -9.49 12.36 0.34
CA PRO A 42 -8.55 13.45 0.55
C PRO A 42 -7.30 12.97 1.30
N SER A 43 -6.21 13.72 1.12
CA SER A 43 -4.99 13.46 1.85
C SER A 43 -5.23 13.58 3.36
N HIS A 44 -4.76 12.60 4.10
CA HIS A 44 -4.72 12.64 5.55
C HIS A 44 -3.38 12.12 6.03
N ARG A 45 -2.91 12.68 7.15
CA ARG A 45 -1.62 12.36 7.74
C ARG A 45 -1.81 11.46 8.95
N HIS A 46 -1.00 10.42 9.05
CA HIS A 46 -0.84 9.62 10.24
C HIS A 46 0.52 9.91 10.89
N ASP A 47 0.54 9.93 12.21
CA ASP A 47 1.72 10.12 13.03
C ASP A 47 2.05 8.81 13.76
N PHE A 48 3.10 8.12 13.31
CA PHE A 48 3.64 6.93 13.96
C PHE A 48 4.56 7.26 15.15
N GLY A 49 4.70 8.54 15.49
CA GLY A 49 5.54 9.04 16.56
C GLY A 49 6.99 9.28 16.13
N SER A 50 7.79 9.71 17.11
CA SER A 50 9.21 9.95 16.94
C SER A 50 10.03 8.65 16.97
N LEU A 51 11.00 8.51 16.07
CA LEU A 51 11.94 7.40 16.07
C LEU A 51 13.19 7.74 16.90
N THR A 52 13.76 6.71 17.50
CA THR A 52 15.10 6.80 18.13
C THR A 52 16.15 6.48 17.08
N ALA A 53 17.24 7.25 17.04
CA ALA A 53 18.33 7.04 16.10
C ALA A 53 18.82 5.58 16.11
N GLY A 54 18.92 4.97 14.93
CA GLY A 54 19.36 3.58 14.75
C GLY A 54 18.40 2.50 15.25
N THR A 55 17.24 2.87 15.80
CA THR A 55 16.24 1.92 16.32
C THR A 55 14.98 1.97 15.47
N PRO A 56 14.64 0.91 14.74
CA PRO A 56 13.40 0.88 13.96
C PRO A 56 12.18 0.71 14.87
N SER A 57 11.04 1.26 14.42
CA SER A 57 9.72 0.95 14.97
C SER A 57 9.08 -0.11 14.09
N LEU A 58 8.73 -1.27 14.64
CA LEU A 58 8.28 -2.43 13.88
C LEU A 58 6.83 -2.77 14.18
N ALA A 59 6.14 -3.36 13.20
CA ALA A 59 4.78 -3.87 13.29
C ALA A 59 3.75 -2.83 13.76
N ASN A 60 3.82 -1.60 13.22
CA ASN A 60 2.87 -0.55 13.55
C ASN A 60 1.59 -0.74 12.73
N ASP A 61 0.50 -1.11 13.41
CA ASP A 61 -0.84 -1.15 12.81
C ASP A 61 -1.33 0.28 12.52
N CYS A 62 -1.88 0.51 11.33
CA CYS A 62 -2.45 1.79 10.94
C CYS A 62 -3.97 1.66 10.74
N SER A 63 -4.73 1.52 11.83
CA SER A 63 -6.19 1.39 11.77
C SER A 63 -6.90 2.67 11.34
N HIS A 64 -6.19 3.80 11.29
CA HIS A 64 -6.74 5.07 10.78
C HIS A 64 -7.18 5.01 9.31
N ILE A 65 -6.61 4.06 8.55
CA ILE A 65 -6.95 3.86 7.14
C ILE A 65 -7.84 2.64 6.87
N ASP A 66 -8.36 2.02 7.94
CA ASP A 66 -9.36 0.97 7.84
C ASP A 66 -10.66 1.53 7.24
N MET A 67 -11.34 0.68 6.47
CA MET A 67 -12.60 1.03 5.82
C MET A 67 -13.79 0.42 6.57
N PRO A 68 -14.98 1.03 6.46
CA PRO A 68 -16.22 0.40 6.91
C PRO A 68 -16.48 -0.94 6.20
N ASP A 69 -17.36 -1.74 6.78
CA ASP A 69 -17.81 -3.00 6.19
C ASP A 69 -18.41 -2.77 4.79
N GLY A 70 -18.02 -3.61 3.84
CA GLY A 70 -18.41 -3.46 2.44
C GLY A 70 -17.73 -2.31 1.70
N GLU A 71 -16.68 -1.69 2.26
CA GLU A 71 -15.87 -0.68 1.59
C GLU A 71 -14.44 -1.15 1.32
N LEU A 72 -13.88 -0.67 0.20
CA LEU A 72 -12.49 -0.87 -0.22
C LEU A 72 -11.87 0.50 -0.46
N ALA A 73 -10.59 0.65 -0.14
CA ALA A 73 -9.77 1.78 -0.54
C ALA A 73 -8.63 1.33 -1.45
N GLN A 74 -8.29 2.18 -2.41
CA GLN A 74 -7.03 2.18 -3.15
C GLN A 74 -6.26 3.41 -2.68
N TYR A 75 -5.19 3.18 -1.93
CA TYR A 75 -4.35 4.22 -1.38
C TYR A 75 -3.03 4.30 -2.14
N ARG A 76 -2.50 5.52 -2.18
CA ARG A 76 -1.07 5.80 -2.29
C ARG A 76 -0.61 6.49 -1.02
N TRP A 77 0.68 6.41 -0.74
CA TRP A 77 1.26 7.03 0.44
C TRP A 77 2.58 7.71 0.13
N ARG A 78 2.95 8.71 0.95
CA ARG A 78 4.26 9.35 0.90
C ARG A 78 4.80 9.62 2.29
N ILE A 79 6.12 9.54 2.41
CA ILE A 79 6.85 9.87 3.63
C ILE A 79 7.05 11.38 3.66
N ILE A 80 6.90 12.01 4.82
CA ILE A 80 7.04 13.46 4.99
C ILE A 80 8.42 13.83 5.54
N ASP A 81 8.99 13.00 6.41
CA ASP A 81 10.31 13.26 6.98
C ASP A 81 11.41 12.57 6.14
N PRO A 82 12.38 13.32 5.60
CA PRO A 82 13.49 12.75 4.84
C PRO A 82 14.35 11.76 5.64
N ALA A 83 14.34 11.85 6.96
CA ALA A 83 15.13 11.00 7.86
C ALA A 83 14.49 9.63 8.15
N VAL A 84 13.42 9.25 7.43
CA VAL A 84 12.67 8.01 7.64
C VAL A 84 12.55 7.22 6.34
N GLU A 85 12.80 5.92 6.42
CA GLU A 85 12.40 4.92 5.44
C GLU A 85 11.26 4.07 6.00
N VAL A 86 10.39 3.57 5.14
CA VAL A 86 9.22 2.81 5.57
C VAL A 86 9.07 1.54 4.74
N GLU A 87 8.81 0.45 5.43
CA GLU A 87 8.42 -0.83 4.84
C GLU A 87 6.94 -1.08 5.13
N LEU A 88 6.12 -1.14 4.09
CA LEU A 88 4.74 -1.61 4.22
C LEU A 88 4.76 -3.14 4.24
N LYS A 89 4.29 -3.77 5.32
CA LYS A 89 4.24 -5.23 5.51
C LYS A 89 3.08 -5.91 4.79
N HIS A 90 2.32 -5.13 4.04
CA HIS A 90 1.15 -5.58 3.33
C HIS A 90 1.56 -6.40 2.10
N PRO A 91 1.26 -7.72 2.02
CA PRO A 91 1.89 -8.60 1.04
C PRO A 91 1.58 -8.27 -0.42
N ALA A 92 0.42 -7.64 -0.68
CA ALA A 92 -0.03 -7.38 -2.04
C ALA A 92 0.69 -6.20 -2.74
N SER A 93 1.26 -5.25 -2.00
CA SER A 93 1.75 -3.98 -2.57
C SER A 93 3.27 -3.82 -2.57
N THR A 94 3.99 -4.36 -1.58
CA THR A 94 5.45 -4.18 -1.46
C THR A 94 6.26 -5.41 -1.84
N GLN A 95 5.71 -6.62 -1.67
CA GLN A 95 6.45 -7.85 -2.02
C GLN A 95 6.64 -8.00 -3.54
N GLN A 96 5.83 -7.34 -4.36
CA GLN A 96 6.05 -7.26 -5.81
C GLN A 96 7.38 -6.58 -6.19
N TRP A 97 7.90 -5.73 -5.29
CA TRP A 97 9.15 -4.99 -5.46
C TRP A 97 10.30 -5.59 -4.64
N ALA A 98 10.05 -6.67 -3.89
CA ALA A 98 11.08 -7.33 -3.11
C ALA A 98 12.10 -7.98 -4.05
N THR A 99 13.35 -7.54 -3.95
CA THR A 99 14.46 -8.23 -4.59
C THR A 99 14.88 -9.40 -3.71
N GLN A 100 14.87 -10.62 -4.23
CA GLN A 100 15.34 -11.80 -3.51
C GLN A 100 16.80 -11.60 -3.11
N SER A 101 17.06 -11.34 -1.82
CA SER A 101 18.43 -11.30 -1.30
C SER A 101 18.87 -12.72 -0.96
N TYR A 102 19.94 -13.18 -1.62
CA TYR A 102 20.56 -14.49 -1.35
C TYR A 102 21.38 -14.55 -0.06
N THR A 103 21.56 -13.40 0.62
CA THR A 103 22.46 -13.25 1.75
C THR A 103 21.76 -12.52 2.88
N THR A 104 20.94 -13.26 3.63
CA THR A 104 20.62 -13.12 5.07
C THR A 104 19.32 -13.88 5.32
N SER A 105 19.20 -14.55 6.46
CA SER A 105 18.02 -15.31 6.93
C SER A 105 16.77 -14.44 7.19
N THR A 106 16.79 -13.20 6.71
CA THR A 106 15.70 -12.21 6.72
C THR A 106 15.83 -11.46 5.41
N GLY A 107 15.05 -11.85 4.39
CA GLY A 107 15.06 -11.18 3.10
C GLY A 107 14.97 -9.66 3.27
N ALA A 108 15.83 -8.91 2.59
CA ALA A 108 15.75 -7.46 2.59
C ALA A 108 14.46 -7.06 1.87
N ASN A 109 13.42 -6.75 2.64
CA ASN A 109 12.18 -6.26 2.10
C ASN A 109 12.40 -4.84 1.55
N TRP A 110 11.70 -4.52 0.46
CA TRP A 110 11.77 -3.19 -0.14
C TRP A 110 11.27 -2.12 0.84
N ARG A 111 12.05 -1.05 1.01
CA ARG A 111 11.69 0.12 1.81
C ARG A 111 11.53 1.33 0.90
N MET A 112 10.45 2.06 1.08
CA MET A 112 10.31 3.36 0.46
C MET A 112 11.11 4.38 1.27
N ARG A 113 11.89 5.22 0.58
CA ARG A 113 12.50 6.41 1.18
C ARG A 113 11.67 7.64 0.87
N TYR A 114 11.89 8.72 1.58
CA TYR A 114 11.45 10.03 1.14
C TYR A 114 11.97 10.34 -0.28
N TRP A 115 11.11 10.93 -1.10
CA TRP A 115 11.48 11.48 -2.40
C TRP A 115 10.94 12.89 -2.53
N SER A 116 11.63 13.70 -3.33
CA SER A 116 11.29 15.10 -3.56
C SER A 116 11.23 15.43 -5.04
N SER A 117 10.88 16.69 -5.37
CA SER A 117 10.96 17.21 -6.73
C SER A 117 12.38 17.27 -7.29
N GLU A 118 13.41 17.11 -6.46
CA GLU A 118 14.81 17.06 -6.89
C GLU A 118 15.23 15.68 -7.41
N ASP A 119 14.46 14.63 -7.07
CA ASP A 119 14.71 13.29 -7.60
C ASP A 119 14.42 13.23 -9.10
N PRO A 120 15.10 12.36 -9.87
CA PRO A 120 14.78 12.16 -11.28
C PRO A 120 13.32 11.78 -11.48
N ASP A 121 12.69 12.32 -12.52
CA ASP A 121 11.29 12.09 -12.88
C ASP A 121 10.89 10.61 -12.83
N ASP A 122 11.73 9.73 -13.34
CA ASP A 122 11.44 8.30 -13.40
C ASP A 122 11.52 7.63 -12.02
N VAL A 123 12.37 8.15 -11.12
CA VAL A 123 12.40 7.73 -9.72
C VAL A 123 11.13 8.17 -9.01
N GLN A 124 10.71 9.42 -9.20
CA GLN A 124 9.46 9.91 -8.63
C GLN A 124 8.25 9.10 -9.11
N LYS A 125 8.16 8.83 -10.42
CA LYS A 125 7.10 7.98 -11.00
C LYS A 125 7.12 6.57 -10.44
N TRP A 126 8.32 6.00 -10.25
CA TRP A 126 8.45 4.67 -9.68
C TRP A 126 8.02 4.64 -8.21
N MET A 127 8.48 5.58 -7.37
CA MET A 127 8.05 5.71 -5.97
C MET A 127 6.53 5.89 -5.86
N PHE A 128 5.96 6.69 -6.76
CA PHE A 128 4.52 6.93 -6.79
C PHE A 128 3.75 5.64 -7.10
N LYS A 129 4.22 4.82 -8.05
CA LYS A 129 3.63 3.51 -8.36
C LYS A 129 3.84 2.48 -7.25
N SER A 130 5.03 2.44 -6.65
CA SER A 130 5.34 1.46 -5.60
C SER A 130 4.65 1.76 -4.27
N SER A 131 4.16 2.98 -4.08
CA SER A 131 3.33 3.36 -2.94
C SER A 131 1.87 2.88 -3.03
N GLU A 132 1.42 2.31 -4.14
CA GLU A 132 0.01 1.95 -4.29
C GLU A 132 -0.36 0.64 -3.59
N PHE A 133 -1.49 0.63 -2.86
CA PHE A 133 -2.00 -0.55 -2.18
C PHE A 133 -3.52 -0.48 -1.96
N PHE A 134 -4.11 -1.61 -1.59
CA PHE A 134 -5.54 -1.73 -1.31
C PHE A 134 -5.78 -2.04 0.17
N VAL A 135 -6.88 -1.52 0.73
CA VAL A 135 -7.34 -1.83 2.09
C VAL A 135 -8.82 -2.16 2.02
N PHE A 136 -9.22 -3.35 2.49
CA PHE A 136 -10.61 -3.79 2.51
C PHE A 136 -11.07 -3.93 3.95
N GLU A 137 -12.16 -3.26 4.29
CA GLU A 137 -12.75 -3.29 5.64
C GLU A 137 -11.69 -3.04 6.73
N GLN A 138 -11.71 -3.79 7.84
CA GLN A 138 -10.74 -3.68 8.93
C GLN A 138 -9.52 -4.59 8.73
N ASN A 139 -9.10 -4.77 7.48
CA ASN A 139 -7.90 -5.50 7.17
C ASN A 139 -6.66 -4.61 7.32
N THR A 140 -6.32 -4.33 8.58
CA THR A 140 -5.42 -3.23 8.94
C THR A 140 -4.01 -3.40 8.35
N PRO A 141 -3.52 -2.42 7.57
CA PRO A 141 -2.16 -2.44 7.04
C PRO A 141 -1.13 -2.13 8.14
N ARG A 142 0.06 -2.72 7.96
CA ARG A 142 1.19 -2.62 8.90
C ARG A 142 2.39 -1.95 8.29
N PHE A 143 3.05 -1.09 9.05
CA PHE A 143 4.23 -0.35 8.63
C PHE A 143 5.38 -0.55 9.62
N ASP A 144 6.56 -0.84 9.10
CA ASP A 144 7.81 -0.71 9.84
C ASP A 144 8.49 0.58 9.41
N LEU A 145 8.99 1.34 10.38
CA LEU A 145 9.65 2.61 10.18
C LEU A 145 11.11 2.48 10.59
N PHE A 146 12.00 2.91 9.70
CA PHE A 146 13.44 2.83 9.88
C PHE A 146 14.01 4.25 9.84
N PRO A 147 14.74 4.69 10.89
CA PRO A 147 15.49 5.92 10.79
C PRO A 147 16.63 5.74 9.77
N GLU A 148 16.85 6.73 8.92
CA GLU A 148 17.95 6.71 7.95
C GLU A 148 19.30 6.57 8.68
N SER A 149 20.20 5.75 8.15
CA SER A 149 21.52 5.52 8.76
C SER A 149 22.42 6.75 8.63
N GLY A 150 23.13 7.12 9.70
CA GLY A 150 24.14 8.19 9.66
C GLY A 150 23.63 9.59 10.03
N LEU A 151 22.39 9.70 10.51
CA LEU A 151 21.85 10.95 11.04
C LEU A 151 22.69 11.42 12.25
N SER A 152 23.35 12.57 12.12
CA SER A 152 24.13 13.17 13.20
C SER A 152 23.29 14.17 14.00
N GLY A 153 22.95 13.78 15.23
CA GLY A 153 22.90 14.64 16.42
C GLY A 153 21.91 15.80 16.54
N ALA A 154 21.01 16.10 15.59
CA ALA A 154 20.12 17.28 15.73
C ALA A 154 18.64 17.10 15.34
N SER A 155 18.26 16.08 14.57
CA SER A 155 16.85 15.82 14.25
C SER A 155 16.40 14.48 14.84
N THR A 156 15.31 14.49 15.58
CA THR A 156 14.58 13.27 15.95
C THR A 156 13.65 12.93 14.78
N PRO A 157 13.88 11.84 14.02
CA PRO A 157 13.05 11.52 12.86
C PRO A 157 11.61 11.31 13.29
N GLN A 158 10.67 11.85 12.51
CA GLN A 158 9.24 11.77 12.76
C GLN A 158 8.58 10.84 11.74
N GLY A 159 7.86 9.84 12.23
CA GLY A 159 7.14 8.87 11.42
C GLY A 159 5.85 9.43 10.81
N TYR A 160 5.91 10.55 10.09
CA TYR A 160 4.74 11.11 9.41
C TYR A 160 4.57 10.49 8.02
N ILE A 161 3.43 9.85 7.80
CA ILE A 161 3.02 9.32 6.50
C ILE A 161 1.71 9.96 6.09
N GLU A 162 1.63 10.43 4.84
CA GLU A 162 0.38 10.88 4.25
C GLU A 162 -0.18 9.83 3.30
N PHE A 163 -1.48 9.58 3.41
CA PHE A 163 -2.24 8.67 2.56
C PHE A 163 -3.29 9.45 1.78
N PHE A 164 -3.55 9.04 0.54
CA PHE A 164 -4.58 9.63 -0.33
C PHE A 164 -5.02 8.60 -1.37
N GLY A 165 -6.22 8.77 -1.94
CA GLY A 165 -6.62 7.94 -3.08
C GLY A 165 -8.11 7.86 -3.30
N PHE A 166 -8.63 6.64 -3.41
CA PHE A 166 -10.01 6.38 -3.79
C PHE A 166 -10.67 5.41 -2.82
N ARG A 167 -11.95 5.64 -2.53
CA ARG A 167 -12.81 4.69 -1.82
C ARG A 167 -13.86 4.13 -2.75
N TYR A 168 -14.28 2.89 -2.48
CA TYR A 168 -15.25 2.13 -3.23
C TYR A 168 -16.28 1.54 -2.26
N ALA A 169 -17.56 1.83 -2.50
CA ALA A 169 -18.65 1.11 -1.87
C ALA A 169 -18.96 -0.14 -2.69
N LEU A 170 -19.01 -1.30 -2.05
CA LEU A 170 -19.10 -2.60 -2.70
C LEU A 170 -20.41 -3.30 -2.35
N GLU A 171 -20.94 -4.03 -3.33
CA GLU A 171 -21.99 -5.02 -3.10
C GLU A 171 -21.45 -6.41 -3.44
N ARG A 172 -21.87 -7.45 -2.70
CA ARG A 172 -21.52 -8.83 -3.05
C ARG A 172 -22.25 -9.25 -4.32
N LEU A 173 -21.55 -9.92 -5.22
CA LEU A 173 -22.17 -10.52 -6.39
C LEU A 173 -23.06 -11.72 -6.00
N PRO A 174 -24.10 -12.01 -6.80
CA PRO A 174 -24.89 -13.23 -6.64
C PRO A 174 -24.03 -14.49 -6.68
N THR A 175 -24.46 -15.52 -5.96
CA THR A 175 -23.77 -16.82 -5.94
C THR A 175 -23.65 -17.39 -7.35
N GLY A 176 -22.42 -17.71 -7.77
CA GLY A 176 -22.11 -18.24 -9.10
C GLY A 176 -21.63 -17.20 -10.11
N GLU A 177 -21.72 -15.90 -9.79
CA GLU A 177 -21.06 -14.85 -10.54
C GLU A 177 -19.60 -14.65 -10.07
N ARG A 178 -18.73 -14.25 -10.99
CA ARG A 178 -17.32 -13.96 -10.72
C ARG A 178 -17.00 -12.52 -11.10
N GLY A 179 -16.21 -11.84 -10.28
CA GLY A 179 -15.64 -10.55 -10.61
C GLY A 179 -14.77 -10.59 -11.86
N MET A 180 -14.79 -9.52 -12.65
CA MET A 180 -14.05 -9.46 -13.92
C MET A 180 -12.54 -9.19 -13.73
N VAL A 181 -12.17 -8.53 -12.62
CA VAL A 181 -10.78 -8.16 -12.31
C VAL A 181 -10.37 -8.83 -11.01
N ASP A 182 -9.22 -9.49 -10.99
CA ASP A 182 -8.64 -10.01 -9.75
C ASP A 182 -7.84 -8.90 -9.06
N ILE A 183 -8.20 -8.57 -7.82
CA ILE A 183 -7.50 -7.61 -6.97
C ILE A 183 -7.00 -8.34 -5.73
N TRP A 184 -5.69 -8.30 -5.52
CA TRP A 184 -5.09 -8.81 -4.30
C TRP A 184 -5.14 -7.72 -3.25
N VAL A 185 -6.08 -7.85 -2.31
CA VAL A 185 -6.14 -6.97 -1.15
C VAL A 185 -5.20 -7.48 -0.09
N GLN A 186 -5.03 -8.79 0.06
CA GLN A 186 -3.96 -9.33 0.90
C GLN A 186 -3.42 -10.62 0.30
N GLY A 187 -2.09 -10.72 0.22
CA GLY A 187 -1.40 -11.85 -0.41
C GLY A 187 -0.84 -11.55 -1.80
N TRP A 188 -0.20 -12.56 -2.40
CA TRP A 188 0.38 -12.50 -3.75
C TRP A 188 -0.05 -13.75 -4.54
N PRO A 189 -0.34 -13.65 -5.86
CA PRO A 189 -0.74 -14.78 -6.70
C PRO A 189 0.32 -15.90 -6.80
N GLY A 190 1.57 -15.63 -6.45
CA GLY A 190 2.69 -16.59 -6.45
C GLY A 190 2.83 -17.43 -5.19
N GLY A 191 1.72 -17.73 -4.51
CA GLY A 191 1.58 -18.63 -3.36
C GLY A 191 2.86 -19.15 -2.69
N HIS A 192 3.16 -18.63 -1.51
CA HIS A 192 3.62 -19.31 -0.29
C HIS A 192 4.16 -18.25 0.69
N LEU A 193 3.64 -18.26 1.92
CA LEU A 193 4.44 -18.34 3.14
C LEU A 193 3.82 -19.43 4.02
#